data_AF-A0A0R1TJC4-F1
#
_entry.id   AF-A0A0R1TJC4-F1
#
_cell.length_a   1.000
_cell.length_b   1.000
_cell.length_c   1.000
_cell.angle_alpha   90.00
_cell.angle_beta   90.00
_cell.angle_gamma   90.00
#
_symmetry.space_group_name_H-M   'P 1'
#
loop_
_entity.id
_entity.type
_entity.pdbx_description
1 polymer ?
#
loop_
_entity_poly.entity_id
_entity_poly.type
_entity_poly.pdbx_seq_one_letter_code
_entity_poly.pdbx_strand_id
1 'polypeptide(L)'
;MAQDFANYLNQNLAKLDFDGDLSLEWQKKTRTFTLEMIFYAANPDSQEIVDSDDVLTDADYITFIDEILFFDEQKPVNFNPEDYLACLPFAGKRGWTKQEADGFLAYLQEVLDNGQSDLLDFLNDDTAEEFGLTWDGSRLASLIAQTAGNKIILPYPKF
;
A
#
# COMPACT_ATOMS: atom_id res chain seq x y z
N MET A 1 -20.36 -3.88 -17.54
CA MET A 1 -19.02 -3.48 -18.02
C MET A 1 -18.03 -4.52 -17.55
N ALA A 2 -16.98 -4.82 -18.33
CA ALA A 2 -15.89 -5.65 -17.82
C ALA A 2 -15.15 -4.88 -16.71
N GLN A 3 -14.79 -5.56 -15.62
CA GLN A 3 -14.09 -4.97 -14.48
C GLN A 3 -12.64 -4.63 -14.86
N ASP A 4 -12.19 -3.40 -14.59
CA ASP A 4 -10.79 -2.98 -14.73
C ASP A 4 -10.03 -3.17 -13.40
N PHE A 5 -8.69 -3.10 -13.45
CA PHE A 5 -7.88 -3.43 -12.26
C PHE A 5 -8.05 -2.42 -11.13
N ALA A 6 -8.23 -1.13 -11.42
CA ALA A 6 -8.41 -0.11 -10.38
C ALA A 6 -9.75 -0.30 -9.65
N ASN A 7 -10.83 -0.53 -10.38
CA ASN A 7 -12.13 -0.86 -9.80
C ASN A 7 -12.10 -2.20 -9.06
N TYR A 8 -11.32 -3.18 -9.55
CA TYR A 8 -11.10 -4.44 -8.85
C TYR A 8 -10.39 -4.23 -7.50
N LEU A 9 -9.29 -3.48 -7.49
CA LEU A 9 -8.56 -3.17 -6.26
C LEU A 9 -9.45 -2.42 -5.28
N ASN A 10 -10.07 -1.31 -5.68
CA ASN A 10 -10.97 -0.52 -4.82
C ASN A 10 -12.05 -1.33 -4.13
N GLN A 11 -12.70 -2.25 -4.86
CA GLN A 11 -13.75 -3.10 -4.30
C GLN A 11 -13.24 -4.11 -3.28
N ASN A 12 -11.98 -4.50 -3.34
CA ASN A 12 -11.41 -5.50 -2.45
C ASN A 12 -10.53 -4.89 -1.34
N LEU A 13 -9.96 -3.70 -1.55
CA LEU A 13 -9.34 -2.90 -0.49
C LEU A 13 -10.35 -2.63 0.64
N ALA A 14 -11.59 -2.27 0.30
CA ALA A 14 -12.68 -2.07 1.26
C ALA A 14 -13.14 -3.36 2.01
N LYS A 15 -12.50 -4.50 1.75
CA LYS A 15 -12.77 -5.78 2.41
C LYS A 15 -11.58 -6.26 3.25
N LEU A 16 -10.46 -5.57 3.20
CA LEU A 16 -9.31 -5.87 4.04
C LEU A 16 -9.68 -5.58 5.49
N ASP A 17 -9.11 -6.37 6.39
CA ASP A 17 -9.28 -6.20 7.83
C ASP A 17 -8.22 -5.19 8.30
N PHE A 18 -8.58 -3.91 8.29
CA PHE A 18 -7.67 -2.83 8.64
C PHE A 18 -8.45 -1.71 9.32
N ASP A 19 -8.00 -1.32 10.51
CA ASP A 19 -8.64 -0.27 11.31
C ASP A 19 -8.26 1.15 10.83
N GLY A 20 -7.30 1.25 9.91
CA GLY A 20 -6.92 2.49 9.26
C GLY A 20 -7.70 2.79 7.98
N ASP A 21 -7.21 3.75 7.21
CA ASP A 21 -7.81 4.15 5.93
C ASP A 21 -6.97 3.70 4.73
N LEU A 22 -7.64 3.25 3.68
CA LEU A 22 -7.03 2.91 2.40
C LEU A 22 -7.68 3.73 1.28
N SER A 23 -6.89 4.49 0.53
CA SER A 23 -7.37 5.34 -0.55
C SER A 23 -6.59 5.08 -1.84
N LEU A 24 -7.29 4.74 -2.94
CA LEU A 24 -6.65 4.54 -4.25
C LEU A 24 -6.98 5.71 -5.18
N GLU A 25 -5.99 6.55 -5.43
CA GLU A 25 -6.10 7.69 -6.32
C GLU A 25 -5.61 7.38 -7.73
N TRP A 26 -6.26 7.97 -8.73
CA TRP A 26 -5.89 7.79 -10.15
C TRP A 26 -5.37 9.08 -10.78
N GLN A 27 -4.06 9.13 -11.05
CA GLN A 27 -3.47 10.23 -11.79
C GLN A 27 -3.52 9.97 -13.31
N LYS A 28 -4.64 10.35 -13.93
CA LYS A 28 -4.96 10.08 -15.35
C LYS A 28 -3.88 10.52 -16.34
N LYS A 29 -3.19 11.64 -16.08
CA LYS A 29 -2.18 12.23 -16.99
C LYS A 29 -0.94 11.34 -17.12
N THR A 30 -0.42 10.90 -15.97
CA THR A 30 0.75 10.05 -15.82
C THR A 30 0.42 8.58 -16.01
N ARG A 31 -0.87 8.20 -15.94
CA ARG A 31 -1.34 6.81 -15.93
C ARG A 31 -0.73 6.05 -14.75
N THR A 32 -0.74 6.68 -13.60
CA THR A 32 -0.33 6.09 -12.33
C THR A 32 -1.54 5.99 -11.41
N PHE A 33 -1.44 5.12 -10.42
CA PHE A 33 -2.33 5.10 -9.27
C PHE A 33 -1.48 5.13 -8.01
N THR A 34 -1.98 5.75 -6.96
CA THR A 34 -1.34 5.76 -5.65
C THR A 34 -2.31 5.14 -4.66
N LEU A 35 -1.88 4.11 -3.94
CA LEU A 35 -2.58 3.62 -2.77
C LEU A 35 -1.95 4.26 -1.54
N GLU A 36 -2.68 5.18 -0.91
CA GLU A 36 -2.35 5.74 0.39
C GLU A 36 -2.89 4.82 1.48
N MET A 37 -2.05 4.57 2.49
CA MET A 37 -2.38 3.77 3.66
C MET A 37 -2.16 4.64 4.89
N ILE A 38 -3.22 4.85 5.66
CA ILE A 38 -3.19 5.67 6.86
C ILE A 38 -3.38 4.75 8.06
N PHE A 39 -2.34 4.66 8.89
CA PHE A 39 -2.36 3.93 10.15
C PHE A 39 -2.66 4.87 11.30
N TYR A 40 -3.35 4.32 12.28
CA TYR A 40 -3.70 5.06 13.48
C TYR A 40 -3.32 4.29 14.74
N ALA A 41 -2.84 5.00 15.75
CA ALA A 41 -2.60 4.42 17.06
C ALA A 41 -2.76 5.45 18.17
N ALA A 42 -3.29 5.01 19.30
CA ALA A 42 -3.28 5.81 20.52
C ALA A 42 -1.86 5.83 21.10
N ASN A 43 -1.45 6.99 21.60
CA ASN A 43 -0.19 7.23 22.29
C ASN A 43 -0.49 7.64 23.74
N PRO A 44 -0.97 6.71 24.59
CA PRO A 44 -1.49 7.04 25.91
C PRO A 44 -0.42 7.53 26.90
N ASP A 45 0.85 7.21 26.63
CA ASP A 45 1.99 7.64 27.44
C ASP A 45 2.60 8.96 26.95
N SER A 46 1.98 9.60 25.93
CA SER A 46 2.43 10.84 25.30
C SER A 46 3.91 10.80 24.94
N GLN A 47 4.34 9.67 24.35
CA GLN A 47 5.70 9.50 23.86
C GLN A 47 6.01 10.63 22.87
N GLU A 48 7.18 11.25 23.07
CA GLU A 48 7.74 12.23 22.15
C GLU A 48 8.26 11.52 20.90
N ILE A 49 7.67 11.83 19.75
CA ILE A 49 7.97 11.22 18.46
C ILE A 49 8.40 12.32 17.51
N VAL A 50 9.45 12.06 16.73
CA VAL A 50 9.91 12.95 15.66
C VAL A 50 9.51 12.33 14.33
N ASP A 51 8.79 13.08 13.50
CA ASP A 51 8.42 12.62 12.16
C ASP A 51 9.57 12.79 11.14
N SER A 52 9.33 12.38 9.90
CA SER A 52 10.31 12.47 8.81
C SER A 52 10.73 13.89 8.43
N ASP A 53 9.98 14.92 8.87
CA ASP A 53 10.26 16.34 8.65
C ASP A 53 10.95 16.99 9.86
N ASP A 54 11.49 16.19 10.79
CA ASP A 54 12.09 16.61 12.06
C ASP A 54 11.10 17.36 12.99
N VAL A 55 9.80 17.11 12.85
CA VAL A 55 8.76 17.73 13.69
C VAL A 55 8.46 16.83 14.88
N LEU A 56 8.68 17.39 16.08
CA LEU A 56 8.35 16.74 17.34
C LEU A 56 6.84 16.82 17.62
N THR A 57 6.25 15.69 18.02
CA THR A 57 4.86 15.57 18.47
C THR A 57 4.77 14.67 19.71
N ASP A 58 3.89 15.02 20.63
CA ASP A 58 3.52 14.25 21.82
C ASP A 58 2.00 13.93 21.83
N ALA A 59 1.37 14.03 20.65
CA ALA A 59 -0.07 13.89 20.52
C ALA A 59 -0.57 12.53 21.05
N ASP A 60 -1.71 12.56 21.75
CA ASP A 60 -2.39 11.37 22.28
C ASP A 60 -2.80 10.34 21.21
N TYR A 61 -2.77 10.74 19.94
CA TYR A 61 -3.11 9.93 18.79
C TYR A 61 -2.16 10.22 17.65
N ILE A 62 -1.52 9.17 17.15
CA ILE A 62 -0.53 9.24 16.09
C ILE A 62 -1.17 8.76 14.78
N THR A 63 -0.78 9.42 13.69
CA THR A 63 -1.13 9.05 12.34
C THR A 63 0.16 8.82 11.57
N PHE A 64 0.28 7.67 10.93
CA PHE A 64 1.39 7.35 10.03
C PHE A 64 0.83 7.10 8.64
N ILE A 65 1.50 7.65 7.62
CA ILE A 65 1.06 7.58 6.23
C ILE A 65 2.21 7.04 5.39
N ASP A 66 1.89 6.09 4.50
CA ASP A 66 2.80 5.61 3.47
C ASP A 66 2.02 5.24 2.22
N GLU A 67 2.70 5.13 1.09
CA GLU A 67 2.10 5.02 -0.23
C GLU A 67 2.71 3.91 -1.09
N ILE A 68 1.86 3.25 -1.87
CA ILE A 68 2.28 2.32 -2.94
C ILE A 68 1.92 2.93 -4.30
N LEU A 69 2.92 3.06 -5.17
CA LEU A 69 2.75 3.53 -6.53
C LEU A 69 2.47 2.35 -7.48
N PHE A 70 1.42 2.46 -8.29
CA PHE A 70 1.21 1.61 -9.47
C PHE A 70 1.48 2.41 -10.74
N PHE A 71 2.41 1.96 -11.59
CA PHE A 71 2.83 2.71 -12.78
C PHE A 71 2.75 1.90 -14.08
N ASP A 72 2.54 2.61 -15.19
CA ASP A 72 2.52 1.98 -16.51
C ASP A 72 3.95 1.72 -17.02
N GLU A 73 4.36 0.46 -17.08
CA GLU A 73 5.68 0.08 -17.62
C GLU A 73 5.87 0.46 -19.10
N GLN A 74 4.77 0.62 -19.85
CA GLN A 74 4.77 0.98 -21.27
C GLN A 74 4.70 2.48 -21.52
N LYS A 75 4.46 3.28 -20.47
CA LYS A 75 4.49 4.75 -20.53
C LYS A 75 5.24 5.29 -19.32
N PRO A 76 6.58 5.21 -19.32
CA PRO A 76 7.40 5.64 -18.22
C PRO A 76 7.13 7.10 -17.84
N VAL A 77 7.05 7.35 -16.54
CA VAL A 77 6.98 8.66 -15.91
C VAL A 77 8.12 8.77 -14.91
N ASN A 78 8.64 9.97 -14.70
CA ASN A 78 9.67 10.19 -13.69
C ASN A 78 9.03 10.27 -12.30
N PHE A 79 9.54 9.49 -11.36
CA PHE A 79 9.21 9.52 -9.93
C PHE A 79 10.45 9.06 -9.16
N ASN A 80 10.55 9.47 -7.89
CA ASN A 80 11.58 8.95 -6.99
C ASN A 80 11.03 7.69 -6.29
N PRO A 81 11.65 6.51 -6.45
CA PRO A 81 11.18 5.30 -5.77
C PRO A 81 11.25 5.37 -4.25
N GLU A 82 12.11 6.24 -3.69
CA GLU A 82 12.24 6.42 -2.23
C GLU A 82 11.04 7.17 -1.63
N ASP A 83 10.18 7.78 -2.45
CA ASP A 83 8.96 8.47 -1.98
C ASP A 83 7.80 7.49 -1.71
N TYR A 84 7.98 6.18 -1.93
CA TYR A 84 6.93 5.16 -1.83
C TYR A 84 7.46 3.90 -1.14
N LEU A 85 6.61 3.22 -0.36
CA LEU A 85 6.88 1.87 0.15
C LEU A 85 7.23 0.89 -0.97
N ALA A 86 6.49 0.95 -2.07
CA ALA A 86 6.70 0.10 -3.24
C ALA A 86 6.24 0.75 -4.54
N CYS A 87 6.93 0.42 -5.62
CA CYS A 87 6.58 0.84 -6.98
C CYS A 87 6.28 -0.40 -7.84
N LEU A 88 5.02 -0.61 -8.20
CA LEU A 88 4.51 -1.81 -8.86
C LEU A 88 4.10 -1.52 -10.32
N PRO A 89 4.70 -2.19 -11.32
CA PRO A 89 4.34 -1.99 -12.71
C PRO A 89 3.01 -2.66 -13.07
N PHE A 90 2.26 -2.08 -14.01
CA PHE A 90 1.17 -2.75 -14.72
C PHE A 90 1.38 -2.70 -16.25
N ALA A 91 0.81 -3.67 -16.96
CA ALA A 91 1.10 -3.94 -18.37
C ALA A 91 0.31 -3.05 -19.36
N GLY A 92 0.49 -1.72 -19.28
CA GLY A 92 -0.17 -0.77 -20.17
C GLY A 92 -1.68 -0.93 -20.20
N LYS A 93 -2.27 -1.02 -21.40
CA LYS A 93 -3.73 -1.20 -21.55
C LYS A 93 -4.23 -2.54 -20.99
N ARG A 94 -3.35 -3.54 -20.86
CA ARG A 94 -3.72 -4.85 -20.29
C ARG A 94 -3.88 -4.79 -18.77
N GLY A 95 -3.30 -3.79 -18.10
CA GLY A 95 -3.38 -3.68 -16.64
C GLY A 95 -2.72 -4.89 -15.95
N TRP A 96 -3.44 -5.48 -15.01
CA TRP A 96 -3.03 -6.69 -14.29
C TRP A 96 -3.89 -7.88 -14.69
N THR A 97 -3.40 -9.07 -14.38
CA THR A 97 -4.22 -10.26 -14.25
C THR A 97 -4.92 -10.27 -12.90
N LYS A 98 -6.05 -10.98 -12.79
CA LYS A 98 -6.71 -11.18 -11.51
C LYS A 98 -5.79 -11.87 -10.50
N GLN A 99 -4.93 -12.78 -10.97
CA GLN A 99 -3.91 -13.44 -10.13
C GLN A 99 -2.93 -12.45 -9.48
N GLU A 100 -2.44 -11.46 -10.23
CA GLU A 100 -1.58 -10.40 -9.69
C GLU A 100 -2.33 -9.55 -8.66
N ALA A 101 -3.57 -9.15 -8.98
CA ALA A 101 -4.38 -8.34 -8.07
C ALA A 101 -4.73 -9.08 -6.76
N ASP A 102 -5.09 -10.37 -6.85
CA ASP A 102 -5.38 -11.22 -5.69
C ASP A 102 -4.13 -11.42 -4.81
N GLY A 103 -2.99 -11.72 -5.42
CA GLY A 103 -1.72 -11.88 -4.70
C GLY A 103 -1.27 -10.59 -4.02
N PHE A 104 -1.46 -9.44 -4.69
CA PHE A 104 -1.24 -8.12 -4.10
C PHE A 104 -2.14 -7.87 -2.89
N LEU A 105 -3.45 -8.11 -2.99
CA LEU A 105 -4.39 -7.88 -1.88
C LEU A 105 -4.09 -8.80 -0.69
N ALA A 106 -3.73 -10.05 -0.94
CA ALA A 106 -3.32 -10.98 0.12
C ALA A 106 -2.03 -10.50 0.81
N TYR A 107 -1.06 -10.01 0.05
CA TYR A 107 0.18 -9.50 0.63
C TYR A 107 -0.02 -8.17 1.36
N LEU A 108 -0.85 -7.30 0.81
CA LEU A 108 -1.20 -6.03 1.45
C LEU A 108 -1.82 -6.27 2.82
N GLN A 109 -2.70 -7.27 2.98
CA GLN A 109 -3.21 -7.64 4.32
C GLN A 109 -2.06 -7.97 5.29
N GLU A 110 -1.07 -8.76 4.86
CA GLU A 110 0.11 -9.07 5.71
C GLU A 110 0.90 -7.81 6.07
N VAL A 111 1.06 -6.86 5.14
CA VAL A 111 1.75 -5.58 5.38
C VAL A 111 0.97 -4.72 6.38
N LEU A 112 -0.36 -4.65 6.25
CA LEU A 112 -1.22 -3.88 7.15
C LEU A 112 -1.23 -4.48 8.56
N ASP A 113 -1.37 -5.81 8.68
CA ASP A 113 -1.37 -6.50 9.97
C ASP A 113 -0.04 -6.29 10.71
N ASN A 114 1.08 -6.51 10.01
CA ASN A 114 2.41 -6.32 10.59
C ASN A 114 2.67 -4.86 10.91
N GLY A 115 2.34 -3.94 10.00
CA GLY A 115 2.53 -2.50 10.21
C GLY A 115 1.76 -1.97 11.41
N GLN A 116 0.53 -2.44 11.64
CA GLN A 116 -0.26 -2.05 12.80
C GLN A 116 0.33 -2.63 14.10
N SER A 117 0.82 -3.88 14.07
CA SER A 117 1.50 -4.49 15.22
C SER A 117 2.79 -3.74 15.55
N ASP A 118 3.62 -3.48 14.55
CA ASP A 118 4.92 -2.81 14.68
C ASP A 118 4.74 -1.36 15.17
N LEU A 119 3.69 -0.66 14.74
CA LEU A 119 3.36 0.69 15.22
C LEU A 119 2.98 0.67 16.71
N LEU A 120 2.20 -0.32 17.14
CA LEU A 120 1.85 -0.47 18.55
C LEU A 120 3.07 -0.84 19.39
N ASP A 121 3.93 -1.73 18.90
CA ASP A 121 5.17 -2.08 19.58
C ASP A 121 6.08 -0.85 19.71
N PHE A 122 6.24 -0.04 18.65
CA PHE A 122 7.00 1.21 18.69
C PHE A 122 6.52 2.19 19.77
N LEU A 123 5.21 2.27 20.01
CA LEU A 123 4.62 3.16 21.01
C LEU A 123 4.64 2.62 22.44
N ASN A 124 4.92 1.34 22.62
CA ASN A 124 4.89 0.68 23.94
C ASN A 124 6.25 0.10 24.38
N ASP A 125 7.23 0.05 23.48
CA ASP A 125 8.59 -0.47 23.73
C ASP A 125 9.61 0.66 23.58
N ASP A 126 10.26 1.04 24.70
CA ASP A 126 11.27 2.09 24.76
C ASP A 126 12.59 1.75 24.05
N THR A 127 12.71 0.54 23.50
CA THR A 127 13.86 0.09 22.71
C THR A 127 13.68 0.26 21.20
N ALA A 128 12.46 0.54 20.73
CA ALA A 128 12.19 0.79 19.32
C ALA A 128 12.59 2.23 18.95
N GLU A 129 13.64 2.39 18.14
CA GLU A 129 14.15 3.72 17.78
C GLU A 129 13.37 4.37 16.63
N GLU A 130 12.90 3.57 15.67
CA GLU A 130 12.23 4.05 14.44
C GLU A 130 11.10 3.10 14.05
N PHE A 131 10.07 3.66 13.41
CA PHE A 131 8.96 2.90 12.82
C PHE A 131 8.84 3.21 11.33
N GLY A 132 8.56 2.17 10.55
CA GLY A 132 8.24 2.27 9.14
C GLY A 132 7.71 0.93 8.62
N LEU A 133 6.99 0.96 7.50
CA LEU A 133 6.49 -0.26 6.88
C LEU A 133 7.62 -1.01 6.17
N THR A 134 7.53 -2.34 6.20
CA THR A 134 8.47 -3.21 5.49
C THR A 134 7.82 -3.85 4.27
N TRP A 135 8.51 -3.79 3.14
CA TRP A 135 8.08 -4.41 1.89
C TRP A 135 9.04 -5.50 1.41
N ASP A 136 8.52 -6.71 1.22
CA ASP A 136 9.22 -7.87 0.65
C ASP A 136 8.59 -8.25 -0.70
N GLY A 137 9.22 -7.78 -1.78
CA GLY A 137 8.81 -8.12 -3.14
C GLY A 137 8.88 -9.62 -3.46
N SER A 138 9.71 -10.40 -2.76
CA SER A 138 9.79 -11.86 -2.93
C SER A 138 8.57 -12.54 -2.30
N ARG A 139 8.09 -12.03 -1.16
CA ARG A 139 6.85 -12.50 -0.53
C ARG A 139 5.65 -12.24 -1.43
N LEU A 140 5.53 -11.04 -2.00
CA LEU A 140 4.50 -10.73 -3.00
C LEU A 140 4.55 -11.71 -4.18
N ALA A 141 5.73 -11.91 -4.79
CA ALA A 141 5.88 -12.80 -5.93
C ALA A 141 5.45 -14.25 -5.60
N SER A 142 5.75 -14.71 -4.39
CA SER A 142 5.34 -16.02 -3.90
C SER A 142 3.81 -16.12 -3.77
N LEU A 143 3.13 -15.11 -3.23
CA LEU A 143 1.67 -15.08 -3.10
C LEU A 143 0.95 -15.02 -4.45
N ILE A 144 1.49 -14.26 -5.40
CA ILE A 144 1.00 -14.25 -6.79
C ILE A 144 1.11 -15.66 -7.38
N ALA A 145 2.25 -16.33 -7.21
CA ALA A 145 2.46 -17.68 -7.74
C ALA A 145 1.55 -18.75 -7.09
N GLN A 146 1.20 -18.58 -5.80
CA GLN A 146 0.32 -19.49 -5.06
C GLN A 146 -1.17 -19.28 -5.39
N THR A 147 -1.56 -18.07 -5.78
CA THR A 147 -2.92 -17.79 -6.22
C THR A 147 -3.27 -18.64 -7.44
N ALA A 148 -4.39 -19.39 -7.36
CA ALA A 148 -4.85 -20.24 -8.45
C ALA A 148 -4.88 -19.44 -9.77
N GLY A 149 -4.19 -19.94 -10.80
CA GLY A 149 -3.81 -19.22 -12.03
C GLY A 149 -4.97 -18.66 -12.85
N ASN A 150 -5.62 -17.62 -12.33
CA ASN A 150 -6.72 -16.93 -12.96
C ASN A 150 -6.16 -15.84 -13.87
N LYS A 151 -5.94 -16.23 -15.14
CA LYS A 151 -5.41 -15.36 -16.20
C LYS A 151 -6.45 -14.38 -16.76
N ILE A 152 -7.58 -14.17 -16.07
CA ILE A 152 -8.52 -13.10 -16.44
C ILE A 152 -7.76 -11.78 -16.38
N ILE A 153 -7.81 -11.05 -17.49
CA ILE A 153 -7.19 -9.73 -17.61
C ILE A 153 -8.13 -8.70 -16.99
N LEU A 154 -7.58 -7.90 -16.07
CA LEU A 154 -8.16 -6.69 -15.52
C LEU A 154 -7.50 -5.50 -16.25
N PRO A 155 -8.13 -4.98 -17.32
CA PRO A 155 -7.53 -3.94 -18.14
C PRO A 155 -7.30 -2.64 -17.35
N TYR A 156 -6.51 -1.74 -17.91
CA TYR A 156 -6.46 -0.35 -17.46
C TYR A 156 -7.84 0.32 -17.67
N PRO A 157 -8.31 1.18 -16.74
CA PRO A 157 -9.62 1.83 -16.85
C PRO A 157 -9.76 2.65 -18.15
N LYS A 158 -10.96 2.60 -18.76
CA LYS A 158 -11.27 3.45 -19.91
C LYS A 158 -11.72 4.83 -19.43
N PHE A 159 -11.26 5.87 -20.11
CA PHE A 159 -11.70 7.26 -19.95
C PHE A 159 -12.19 7.80 -21.29
#